data_AF-A0A3B9P843-F1
#
_entry.id   AF-A0A3B9P843-F1
#
_cell.length_a   1.000
_cell.length_b   1.000
_cell.length_c   1.000
_cell.angle_alpha   90.00
_cell.angle_beta   90.00
_cell.angle_gamma   90.00
#
_symmetry.space_group_name_H-M   'P 1'
#
loop_
_entity.id
_entity.type
_entity.pdbx_description
1 polymer ?
#
loop_
_entity_poly.entity_id
_entity_poly.type
_entity_poly.pdbx_seq_one_letter_code
_entity_poly.pdbx_strand_id
1 'polypeptide(L)'
;MAQKSKSEIGIQKQGLLHEESALKLIGGDAENLNNNPKLEDMGLHAGNYPNFDIFSSNEICSVKSHFTQDGAPNIQSYKNDFSKMLGSGKPYQDGLSPLALDAKRISECAEKDIPVPDEIKEASQEQVVQFLKEKSVMRIPSDHVESVREALVNDARQLPEKYFLPETPTEEQLKSFGERVQSTGLSSNETFEHMKTGEQNPSKSVGNTVKPDEDVSKSFQVNTETIRKNSVINGHEEPSEDEDYHYGYGY
;
A
#
# COMPACT_ATOMS: atom_id res chain seq x y z
N MET A 1 -2.14 -28.65 0.93
CA MET A 1 -1.71 -27.25 0.75
C MET A 1 -1.86 -26.94 -0.73
N ALA A 2 -2.70 -25.97 -1.10
CA ALA A 2 -2.83 -25.55 -2.49
C ALA A 2 -1.58 -24.73 -2.88
N GLN A 3 -1.01 -24.99 -4.06
CA GLN A 3 0.07 -24.17 -4.60
C GLN A 3 -0.54 -22.81 -4.99
N LYS A 4 0.01 -21.73 -4.43
CA LYS A 4 -0.32 -20.36 -4.86
C LYS A 4 0.08 -20.19 -6.32
N SER A 5 -0.73 -19.50 -7.12
CA SER A 5 -0.37 -19.20 -8.51
C SER A 5 0.81 -18.22 -8.57
N LYS A 6 1.51 -18.16 -9.71
CA LYS A 6 2.57 -17.16 -9.94
C LYS A 6 2.06 -15.73 -9.76
N SER A 7 0.86 -15.45 -10.27
CA SER A 7 0.18 -14.17 -10.11
C SER A 7 -0.06 -13.80 -8.64
N GLU A 8 -0.49 -14.74 -7.80
CA GLU A 8 -0.68 -14.51 -6.36
C GLU A 8 0.63 -14.19 -5.63
N ILE A 9 1.74 -14.78 -6.09
CA ILE A 9 3.08 -14.52 -5.53
C ILE A 9 3.56 -13.12 -5.94
N GLY A 10 3.38 -12.73 -7.21
CA GLY A 10 3.77 -11.40 -7.67
C GLY A 10 2.97 -10.28 -7.01
N ILE A 11 1.66 -10.47 -6.84
CA ILE A 11 0.76 -9.57 -6.12
C ILE A 11 1.23 -9.38 -4.66
N GLN A 12 1.56 -10.46 -3.95
CA GLN A 12 2.07 -10.39 -2.57
C GLN A 12 3.43 -9.69 -2.47
N LYS A 13 4.34 -9.97 -3.41
CA LYS A 13 5.67 -9.33 -3.44
C LYS A 13 5.57 -7.83 -3.72
N GLN A 14 4.67 -7.42 -4.61
CA GLN A 14 4.37 -6.01 -4.88
C GLN A 14 3.80 -5.31 -3.65
N GLY A 15 2.83 -5.93 -2.96
CA GLY A 15 2.27 -5.41 -1.72
C GLY A 15 3.36 -5.19 -0.66
N LEU A 16 4.17 -6.22 -0.40
CA LEU A 16 5.26 -6.17 0.57
C LEU A 16 6.27 -5.06 0.25
N LEU A 17 6.65 -4.90 -1.02
CA LEU A 17 7.60 -3.87 -1.43
C LEU A 17 7.10 -2.46 -1.11
N HIS A 18 5.81 -2.19 -1.37
CA HIS A 18 5.22 -0.89 -1.04
C HIS A 18 5.03 -0.68 0.46
N GLU A 19 4.72 -1.74 1.21
CA GLU A 19 4.65 -1.68 2.68
C GLU A 19 6.02 -1.38 3.29
N GLU A 20 7.09 -2.05 2.83
CA GLU A 20 8.46 -1.80 3.27
C GLU A 20 8.92 -0.38 2.94
N SER A 21 8.63 0.10 1.72
CA SER A 21 8.94 1.46 1.30
C SER A 21 8.19 2.49 2.15
N ALA A 22 6.89 2.28 2.38
CA ALA A 22 6.07 3.16 3.21
C ALA A 22 6.59 3.19 4.65
N LEU A 23 6.90 2.03 5.23
CA LEU A 23 7.44 1.92 6.58
C LEU A 23 8.73 2.73 6.74
N LYS A 24 9.64 2.62 5.77
CA LYS A 24 10.90 3.39 5.74
C LYS A 24 10.66 4.90 5.59
N LEU A 25 9.68 5.29 4.78
CA LEU A 25 9.33 6.69 4.56
C LEU A 25 8.73 7.34 5.81
N ILE A 26 7.86 6.62 6.53
CA ILE A 26 7.27 7.08 7.80
C ILE A 26 8.38 7.17 8.86
N GLY A 27 9.19 6.12 8.97
CA GLY A 27 10.30 6.04 9.93
C GLY A 27 9.83 6.06 11.38
N GLY A 28 10.74 6.44 12.27
CA GLY A 28 10.45 6.55 13.70
C GLY A 28 10.09 5.21 14.33
N ASP A 29 8.92 5.16 14.96
CA ASP A 29 8.36 4.01 15.65
C ASP A 29 7.40 3.19 14.77
N ALA A 30 7.29 3.48 13.47
CA ALA A 30 6.31 2.80 12.63
C ALA A 30 6.48 1.26 12.62
N GLU A 31 5.37 0.53 12.76
CA GLU A 31 5.31 -0.93 12.74
C GLU A 31 4.32 -1.42 11.66
N ASN A 32 4.76 -2.38 10.83
CA ASN A 32 3.90 -3.08 9.88
C ASN A 32 3.11 -4.16 10.62
N LEU A 33 1.78 -4.17 10.46
CA LEU A 33 0.85 -5.07 11.16
C LEU A 33 0.77 -6.46 10.52
N ASN A 34 0.95 -6.56 9.20
CA ASN A 34 0.77 -7.80 8.43
C ASN A 34 1.85 -8.86 8.77
N ASN A 35 3.01 -8.42 9.26
CA ASN A 35 4.14 -9.29 9.63
C ASN A 35 4.61 -9.08 11.08
N ASN A 36 3.73 -8.60 11.97
CA ASN A 36 4.10 -8.30 13.35
C ASN A 36 3.98 -9.51 14.29
N PRO A 37 5.07 -9.96 14.94
CA PRO A 37 5.03 -11.10 15.86
C PRO A 37 4.17 -10.86 17.11
N LYS A 38 3.91 -9.60 17.49
CA LYS A 38 3.05 -9.27 18.64
C LYS A 38 1.57 -9.56 18.39
N LEU A 39 1.18 -9.71 17.11
CA LEU A 39 -0.21 -9.84 16.66
C LEU A 39 -0.56 -11.28 16.24
N GLU A 40 0.35 -12.23 16.41
CA GLU A 40 0.16 -13.64 16.03
C GLU A 40 -1.06 -14.27 16.72
N ASP A 41 -1.19 -14.04 18.02
CA ASP A 41 -2.27 -14.56 18.86
C ASP A 41 -3.64 -13.93 18.56
N MET A 42 -3.68 -12.80 17.86
CA MET A 42 -4.93 -12.18 17.39
C MET A 42 -5.53 -12.90 16.18
N GLY A 43 -4.88 -13.98 15.71
CA GLY A 43 -5.33 -14.72 14.53
C GLY A 43 -5.24 -13.88 13.25
N LEU A 44 -4.43 -12.82 13.26
CA LEU A 44 -4.21 -11.91 12.14
C LEU A 44 -3.18 -12.45 11.13
N HIS A 45 -2.76 -13.71 11.29
CA HIS A 45 -1.85 -14.38 10.40
C HIS A 45 -2.38 -14.44 8.96
N ALA A 46 -1.48 -14.22 7.99
CA ALA A 46 -1.72 -14.21 6.56
C ALA A 46 -2.38 -12.93 5.98
N GLY A 47 -2.03 -11.76 6.53
CA GLY A 47 -2.14 -10.49 5.81
C GLY A 47 -3.52 -9.82 5.81
N ASN A 48 -4.23 -9.83 6.94
CA ASN A 48 -5.52 -9.13 7.03
C ASN A 48 -5.74 -8.46 8.39
N TYR A 49 -4.92 -7.46 8.71
CA TYR A 49 -5.50 -6.34 9.44
C TYR A 49 -6.44 -5.61 8.44
N PRO A 50 -7.73 -5.39 8.75
CA PRO A 50 -8.76 -5.40 7.71
C PRO A 50 -8.61 -4.27 6.69
N ASN A 51 -8.23 -3.09 7.18
CA ASN A 51 -8.17 -1.87 6.38
C ASN A 51 -6.84 -1.12 6.49
N PHE A 52 -5.96 -1.46 7.42
CA PHE A 52 -4.74 -0.70 7.72
C PHE A 52 -3.55 -1.63 7.84
N ASP A 53 -2.39 -1.19 7.35
CA ASP A 53 -1.20 -2.02 7.18
C ASP A 53 -0.06 -1.57 8.10
N ILE A 54 0.01 -0.28 8.43
CA ILE A 54 1.10 0.30 9.24
C ILE A 54 0.54 1.28 10.26
N PHE A 55 0.99 1.15 11.51
CA PHE A 55 0.73 2.12 12.58
C PHE A 55 2.03 2.80 13.07
N SER A 56 1.91 4.01 13.58
CA SER A 56 2.95 4.78 14.27
C SER A 56 2.33 5.76 15.26
N SER A 57 3.12 6.41 16.10
CA SER A 57 2.65 7.52 16.94
C SER A 57 2.13 8.74 16.16
N ASN A 58 2.35 8.82 14.84
CA ASN A 58 1.93 9.95 14.02
C ASN A 58 0.75 9.64 13.10
N GLU A 59 0.63 8.40 12.62
CA GLU A 59 -0.36 8.02 11.63
C GLU A 59 -0.77 6.56 11.68
N ILE A 60 -1.98 6.32 11.19
CA ILE A 60 -2.51 5.00 10.81
C ILE A 60 -2.72 5.01 9.31
N CYS A 61 -2.12 4.07 8.59
CA CYS A 61 -2.23 4.05 7.14
C CYS A 61 -2.52 2.69 6.53
N SER A 62 -3.17 2.74 5.37
CA SER A 62 -3.41 1.63 4.46
C SER A 62 -2.50 1.78 3.25
N VAL A 63 -1.78 0.73 2.88
CA VAL A 63 -0.87 0.71 1.73
C VAL A 63 -1.56 0.00 0.56
N LYS A 64 -1.61 0.65 -0.60
CA LYS A 64 -2.26 0.10 -1.80
C LYS A 64 -1.40 0.32 -3.03
N SER A 65 -1.39 -0.64 -3.94
CA SER A 65 -0.57 -0.59 -5.15
C SER A 65 -1.38 -1.15 -6.32
N HIS A 66 -2.40 -0.40 -6.72
CA HIS A 66 -3.23 -0.71 -7.89
C HIS A 66 -2.72 0.01 -9.12
N PHE A 67 -2.14 -0.72 -10.05
CA PHE A 67 -1.83 -0.18 -11.36
C PHE A 67 -1.94 -1.23 -12.45
N THR A 68 -2.12 -0.75 -13.67
CA THR A 68 -2.17 -1.52 -14.91
C THR A 68 -0.76 -1.87 -15.38
N GLN A 69 -0.65 -2.71 -16.42
CA GLN A 69 0.65 -3.16 -16.96
C GLN A 69 1.54 -2.02 -17.46
N ASP A 70 0.95 -0.90 -17.87
CA ASP A 70 1.66 0.31 -18.30
C ASP A 70 2.03 1.25 -17.13
N GLY A 71 1.72 0.84 -15.89
CA GLY A 71 1.97 1.63 -14.68
C GLY A 71 0.93 2.70 -14.41
N ALA A 72 -0.18 2.77 -15.15
CA ALA A 72 -1.22 3.74 -14.87
C ALA A 72 -2.03 3.36 -13.61
N PRO A 73 -2.50 4.34 -12.81
CA PRO A 73 -3.27 4.06 -11.61
C PRO A 73 -4.66 3.51 -11.94
N ASN A 74 -5.08 2.47 -11.24
CA ASN A 74 -6.49 2.06 -11.23
C ASN A 74 -7.28 2.92 -10.22
N ILE A 75 -7.76 4.08 -10.69
CA ILE A 75 -8.48 5.07 -9.89
C ILE A 75 -9.70 4.47 -9.17
N GLN A 76 -10.44 3.56 -9.82
CA GLN A 76 -11.64 2.98 -9.23
C GLN A 76 -11.30 2.08 -8.03
N SER A 77 -10.23 1.28 -8.13
CA SER A 77 -9.76 0.46 -7.00
C SER A 77 -9.33 1.33 -5.82
N TYR A 78 -8.57 2.41 -6.07
CA TYR A 78 -8.21 3.35 -5.01
C TYR A 78 -9.42 4.02 -4.38
N LYS A 79 -10.43 4.44 -5.16
CA LYS A 79 -11.67 5.00 -4.63
C LYS A 79 -12.40 3.99 -3.72
N ASN A 80 -12.46 2.73 -4.13
CA ASN A 80 -13.11 1.68 -3.36
C ASN A 80 -12.37 1.42 -2.03
N ASP A 81 -11.04 1.33 -2.06
CA ASP A 81 -10.26 1.10 -0.84
C ASP A 81 -10.28 2.29 0.11
N PHE A 82 -10.21 3.51 -0.43
CA PHE A 82 -10.38 4.71 0.38
C PHE A 82 -11.76 4.72 1.06
N SER A 83 -12.80 4.32 0.34
CA SER A 83 -14.16 4.22 0.88
C SER A 83 -14.25 3.16 2.00
N LYS A 84 -13.56 2.00 1.86
CA LYS A 84 -13.48 0.97 2.91
C LYS A 84 -12.81 1.52 4.18
N MET A 85 -11.75 2.31 4.05
CA MET A 85 -11.11 3.00 5.18
C MET A 85 -12.05 3.98 5.90
N LEU A 86 -13.13 4.44 5.24
CA LEU A 86 -14.18 5.26 5.86
C LEU A 86 -15.34 4.42 6.43
N GLY A 87 -15.21 3.09 6.39
CA GLY A 87 -16.22 2.16 6.89
C GLY A 87 -17.31 1.84 5.89
N SER A 88 -17.14 2.16 4.60
CA SER A 88 -18.06 1.68 3.58
C SER A 88 -17.85 0.18 3.38
N GLY A 89 -18.81 -0.63 3.79
CA GLY A 89 -18.73 -2.08 3.69
C GLY A 89 -19.93 -2.75 4.33
N LYS A 90 -20.08 -4.05 4.08
CA LYS A 90 -21.04 -4.85 4.84
C LYS A 90 -20.54 -4.95 6.29
N PRO A 91 -21.44 -4.85 7.29
CA PRO A 91 -21.08 -5.20 8.66
C PRO A 91 -20.42 -6.58 8.72
N TYR A 92 -19.46 -6.76 9.63
CA TYR A 92 -18.87 -8.07 9.86
C TYR A 92 -19.90 -9.02 10.47
N GLN A 93 -19.59 -10.32 10.52
CA GLN A 93 -20.52 -11.37 11.00
C GLN A 93 -21.10 -11.08 12.39
N ASP A 94 -20.41 -10.29 13.21
CA ASP A 94 -20.81 -9.90 14.57
C ASP A 94 -21.71 -8.64 14.62
N GLY A 95 -22.11 -8.10 13.46
CA GLY A 95 -23.01 -6.94 13.35
C GLY A 95 -22.36 -5.57 13.56
N LEU A 96 -21.08 -5.51 13.92
CA LEU A 96 -20.31 -4.27 14.03
C LEU A 96 -20.03 -3.67 12.64
N SER A 97 -20.05 -2.33 12.56
CA SER A 97 -19.56 -1.63 11.37
C SER A 97 -18.06 -1.91 11.19
N PRO A 98 -17.53 -1.86 9.95
CA PRO A 98 -16.13 -2.17 9.74
C PRO A 98 -15.16 -1.32 10.56
N LEU A 99 -15.42 -0.01 10.65
CA LEU A 99 -14.64 0.90 11.47
C LEU A 99 -14.77 0.66 12.97
N ALA A 100 -15.93 0.19 13.45
CA ALA A 100 -16.07 -0.13 14.87
C ALA A 100 -15.17 -1.32 15.23
N LEU A 101 -15.04 -2.32 14.35
CA LEU A 101 -14.11 -3.42 14.55
C LEU A 101 -12.65 -2.96 14.48
N ASP A 102 -12.30 -2.12 13.51
CA ASP A 102 -10.94 -1.55 13.41
C ASP A 102 -10.58 -0.76 14.66
N ALA A 103 -11.51 0.05 15.18
CA ALA A 103 -11.31 0.82 16.40
C ALA A 103 -11.04 -0.07 17.62
N LYS A 104 -11.79 -1.18 17.75
CA LYS A 104 -11.54 -2.17 18.81
C LYS A 104 -10.14 -2.79 18.68
N ARG A 105 -9.76 -3.19 17.47
CA ARG A 105 -8.45 -3.80 17.21
C ARG A 105 -7.29 -2.83 17.45
N ILE A 106 -7.48 -1.54 17.21
CA ILE A 106 -6.48 -0.51 17.51
C ILE A 106 -6.20 -0.45 19.02
N SER A 107 -7.23 -0.55 19.86
CA SER A 107 -7.05 -0.65 21.31
C SER A 107 -6.28 -1.92 21.70
N GLU A 108 -6.61 -3.08 21.10
CA GLU A 108 -5.88 -4.34 21.31
C GLU A 108 -4.41 -4.25 20.87
N CYS A 109 -4.12 -3.53 19.77
CA CYS A 109 -2.76 -3.23 19.33
C CYS A 109 -2.02 -2.36 20.35
N ALA A 110 -2.65 -1.31 20.88
CA ALA A 110 -2.05 -0.44 21.88
C ALA A 110 -1.70 -1.20 23.18
N GLU A 111 -2.54 -2.15 23.61
CA GLU A 111 -2.27 -3.04 24.77
C GLU A 111 -1.06 -3.96 24.54
N LYS A 112 -0.68 -4.19 23.29
CA LYS A 112 0.46 -5.03 22.87
C LYS A 112 1.72 -4.21 22.55
N ASP A 113 1.78 -2.96 23.01
CA ASP A 113 2.87 -2.02 22.72
C ASP A 113 3.10 -1.83 21.21
N ILE A 114 2.05 -1.90 20.40
CA ILE A 114 2.08 -1.38 19.02
C ILE A 114 1.85 0.12 19.10
N PRO A 115 2.66 0.94 18.42
CA PRO A 115 2.48 2.38 18.43
C PRO A 115 1.18 2.76 17.74
N VAL A 116 0.44 3.66 18.37
CA VAL A 116 -0.79 4.25 17.84
C VAL A 116 -0.70 5.76 18.04
N PRO A 117 -1.40 6.58 17.23
CA PRO A 117 -1.36 8.02 17.38
C PRO A 117 -1.74 8.48 18.79
N ASP A 118 -0.97 9.42 19.34
CA ASP A 118 -1.14 9.89 20.72
C ASP A 118 -2.57 10.40 21.00
N GLU A 119 -3.21 11.00 19.99
CA GLU A 119 -4.58 11.50 20.06
C GLU A 119 -5.63 10.43 20.36
N ILE A 120 -5.33 9.16 20.04
CA ILE A 120 -6.29 8.05 20.17
C ILE A 120 -5.88 6.98 21.19
N LYS A 121 -4.73 7.16 21.86
CA LYS A 121 -4.16 6.15 22.76
C LYS A 121 -5.08 5.78 23.94
N GLU A 122 -5.82 6.75 24.46
CA GLU A 122 -6.79 6.58 25.55
C GLU A 122 -8.21 6.98 25.13
N ALA A 123 -8.46 7.06 23.82
CA ALA A 123 -9.72 7.53 23.29
C ALA A 123 -10.79 6.44 23.32
N SER A 124 -12.07 6.85 23.37
CA SER A 124 -13.19 5.91 23.23
C SER A 124 -13.24 5.33 21.82
N GLN A 125 -13.93 4.21 21.65
CA GLN A 125 -14.10 3.58 20.34
C GLN A 125 -14.69 4.55 19.30
N GLU A 126 -15.65 5.38 19.70
CA GLU A 126 -16.25 6.41 18.83
C GLU A 126 -15.24 7.48 18.39
N GLN A 127 -14.36 7.89 19.30
CA GLN A 127 -13.30 8.85 19.00
C GLN A 127 -12.25 8.24 18.06
N VAL A 128 -11.91 6.96 18.23
CA VAL A 128 -11.03 6.23 17.30
C VAL A 128 -11.70 6.13 15.93
N VAL A 129 -12.99 5.80 15.86
CA VAL A 129 -13.74 5.77 14.58
C VAL A 129 -13.71 7.14 13.90
N GLN A 130 -13.89 8.23 14.65
CA GLN A 130 -13.83 9.57 14.09
C GLN A 130 -12.42 9.90 13.58
N PHE A 131 -11.39 9.57 14.35
CA PHE A 131 -10.00 9.71 13.92
C PHE A 131 -9.73 8.96 12.61
N LEU A 132 -10.18 7.71 12.49
CA LEU A 132 -9.99 6.94 11.26
C LEU A 132 -10.68 7.58 10.06
N LYS A 133 -11.88 8.15 10.24
CA LYS A 133 -12.59 8.86 9.17
C LYS A 133 -11.91 10.14 8.74
N GLU A 134 -11.25 10.85 9.64
CA GLU A 134 -10.70 12.17 9.37
C GLU A 134 -9.21 12.17 9.03
N LYS A 135 -8.43 11.27 9.64
CA LYS A 135 -6.97 11.33 9.68
C LYS A 135 -6.25 10.09 9.17
N SER A 136 -6.95 8.98 8.91
CA SER A 136 -6.29 7.81 8.32
C SER A 136 -5.76 8.11 6.92
N VAL A 137 -4.59 7.56 6.61
CA VAL A 137 -3.83 7.85 5.39
C VAL A 137 -3.89 6.65 4.43
N MET A 138 -4.09 6.91 3.13
CA MET A 138 -3.91 5.90 2.08
C MET A 138 -2.58 6.15 1.38
N ARG A 139 -1.60 5.27 1.59
CA ARG A 139 -0.29 5.34 0.92
C ARG A 139 -0.31 4.55 -0.38
N ILE A 140 0.02 5.22 -1.49
CA ILE A 140 0.01 4.65 -2.84
C ILE A 140 1.31 4.95 -3.60
N PRO A 141 1.55 4.40 -4.80
CA PRO A 141 2.74 4.72 -5.58
C PRO A 141 2.88 6.23 -5.82
N SER A 142 4.10 6.74 -5.74
CA SER A 142 4.40 8.19 -5.74
C SER A 142 3.80 8.94 -6.93
N ASP A 143 3.87 8.33 -8.10
CA ASP A 143 3.41 8.86 -9.38
C ASP A 143 1.88 8.81 -9.54
N HIS A 144 1.16 8.10 -8.68
CA HIS A 144 -0.30 8.03 -8.71
C HIS A 144 -0.97 9.09 -7.83
N VAL A 145 -0.25 9.60 -6.82
CA VAL A 145 -0.79 10.43 -5.74
C VAL A 145 -1.66 11.57 -6.28
N GLU A 146 -1.14 12.36 -7.22
CA GLU A 146 -1.86 13.55 -7.69
C GLU A 146 -3.17 13.19 -8.43
N SER A 147 -3.10 12.23 -9.35
CA SER A 147 -4.29 11.78 -10.11
C SER A 147 -5.37 11.18 -9.21
N VAL A 148 -4.98 10.43 -8.18
CA VAL A 148 -5.91 9.81 -7.23
C VAL A 148 -6.50 10.87 -6.30
N ARG A 149 -5.69 11.83 -5.83
CA ARG A 149 -6.16 12.99 -5.05
C ARG A 149 -7.20 13.79 -5.81
N GLU A 150 -6.89 14.18 -7.04
CA GLU A 150 -7.81 14.94 -7.89
C GLU A 150 -9.12 14.17 -8.09
N ALA A 151 -9.03 12.88 -8.42
CA ALA A 151 -10.21 12.04 -8.63
C ALA A 151 -11.08 11.88 -7.37
N LEU A 152 -10.47 11.76 -6.19
CA LEU A 152 -11.17 11.67 -4.90
C LEU A 152 -11.79 13.01 -4.48
N VAL A 153 -11.06 14.11 -4.61
CA VAL A 153 -11.55 15.47 -4.31
C VAL A 153 -12.73 15.84 -5.22
N ASN A 154 -12.64 15.50 -6.51
CA ASN A 154 -13.74 15.73 -7.44
C ASN A 154 -14.98 14.89 -7.10
N ASP A 155 -14.80 13.62 -6.68
CA ASP A 155 -15.91 12.79 -6.20
C ASP A 155 -16.53 13.37 -4.92
N ALA A 156 -15.70 13.79 -3.97
CA ALA A 156 -16.12 14.35 -2.70
C ALA A 156 -16.82 15.71 -2.83
N ARG A 157 -16.47 16.49 -3.86
CA ARG A 157 -17.20 17.73 -4.19
C ARG A 157 -18.61 17.44 -4.73
N GLN A 158 -18.80 16.32 -5.42
CA GLN A 158 -20.09 15.94 -6.00
C GLN A 158 -20.99 15.18 -5.02
N LEU A 159 -20.40 14.35 -4.16
CA LEU A 159 -21.08 13.48 -3.19
C LEU A 159 -20.37 13.53 -1.82
N PRO A 160 -20.38 14.68 -1.12
CA PRO A 160 -19.64 14.87 0.12
C PRO A 160 -20.05 13.90 1.24
N GLU A 161 -21.32 13.51 1.30
CA GLU A 161 -21.87 12.59 2.29
C GLU A 161 -21.25 11.19 2.22
N LYS A 162 -20.83 10.75 1.02
CA LYS A 162 -20.10 9.49 0.83
C LYS A 162 -18.76 9.49 1.57
N TYR A 163 -18.20 10.67 1.80
CA TYR A 163 -16.89 10.90 2.39
C TYR A 163 -16.95 11.51 3.79
N PHE A 164 -18.13 11.52 4.41
CA PHE A 164 -18.36 12.13 5.73
C PHE A 164 -18.01 13.62 5.78
N LEU A 165 -18.12 14.32 4.66
CA LEU A 165 -17.98 15.77 4.56
C LEU A 165 -19.35 16.46 4.68
N PRO A 166 -19.40 17.74 5.09
CA PRO A 166 -20.65 18.51 5.06
C PRO A 166 -21.16 18.68 3.63
N GLU A 167 -22.47 18.89 3.46
CA GLU A 167 -23.16 19.03 2.17
C GLU A 167 -22.49 20.05 1.23
N THR A 168 -21.90 21.11 1.80
CA THR A 168 -21.07 22.07 1.08
C THR A 168 -19.69 22.14 1.74
N PRO A 169 -18.74 21.28 1.35
CA PRO A 169 -17.41 21.31 1.93
C PRO A 169 -16.64 22.55 1.48
N THR A 170 -15.86 23.12 2.39
CA THR A 170 -14.90 24.19 2.09
C THR A 170 -13.72 23.65 1.28
N GLU A 171 -13.00 24.53 0.57
CA GLU A 171 -11.79 24.12 -0.15
C GLU A 171 -10.71 23.62 0.81
N GLU A 172 -10.63 24.15 2.03
CA GLU A 172 -9.73 23.66 3.08
C GLU A 172 -10.08 22.22 3.51
N GLN A 173 -11.38 21.90 3.65
CA GLN A 173 -11.84 20.55 3.96
C GLN A 173 -11.55 19.57 2.81
N LEU A 174 -11.81 19.98 1.57
CA LEU A 174 -11.49 19.17 0.38
C LEU A 174 -9.98 18.95 0.24
N LYS A 175 -9.17 19.99 0.51
CA LYS A 175 -7.71 19.90 0.51
C LYS A 175 -7.22 18.93 1.58
N SER A 176 -7.66 19.11 2.83
CA SER A 176 -7.30 18.22 3.93
C SER A 176 -7.72 16.77 3.66
N PHE A 177 -8.89 16.56 3.07
CA PHE A 177 -9.37 15.26 2.62
C PHE A 177 -8.43 14.64 1.57
N GLY A 178 -8.01 15.39 0.54
CA GLY A 178 -7.08 14.92 -0.48
C GLY A 178 -5.67 14.65 0.06
N GLU A 179 -5.20 15.44 1.02
CA GLU A 179 -3.87 15.28 1.66
C GLU A 179 -3.69 13.94 2.39
N ARG A 180 -4.79 13.22 2.65
CA ARG A 180 -4.77 11.85 3.20
C ARG A 180 -4.30 10.80 2.22
N VAL A 181 -4.29 11.07 0.91
CA VAL A 181 -3.62 10.21 -0.06
C VAL A 181 -2.15 10.61 -0.07
N GLN A 182 -1.25 9.71 0.27
CA GLN A 182 0.18 10.00 0.34
C GLN A 182 1.00 8.98 -0.42
N SER A 183 2.27 9.28 -0.63
CA SER A 183 3.20 8.40 -1.32
C SER A 183 3.68 7.26 -0.40
N THR A 184 3.94 6.09 -0.98
CA THR A 184 4.71 4.98 -0.37
C THR A 184 6.22 5.21 -0.42
N GLY A 185 6.69 6.25 -1.11
CA GLY A 185 8.10 6.49 -1.42
C GLY A 185 8.59 5.81 -2.68
N LEU A 186 7.76 4.97 -3.31
CA LEU A 186 8.09 4.17 -4.49
C LEU A 186 7.08 4.46 -5.61
N SER A 187 7.56 4.70 -6.82
CA SER A 187 6.73 4.84 -8.03
C SER A 187 6.39 3.48 -8.66
N SER A 188 5.35 3.44 -9.50
CA SER A 188 4.98 2.24 -10.26
C SER A 188 6.14 1.71 -11.11
N ASN A 189 6.88 2.61 -11.77
CA ASN A 189 8.05 2.27 -12.58
C ASN A 189 9.18 1.64 -11.76
N GLU A 190 9.51 2.21 -10.60
CA GLU A 190 10.51 1.63 -9.71
C GLU A 190 10.06 0.25 -9.21
N THR A 191 8.77 0.08 -8.90
CA THR A 191 8.19 -1.22 -8.53
C THR A 191 8.40 -2.25 -9.63
N PHE A 192 8.15 -1.93 -10.90
CA PHE A 192 8.38 -2.87 -12.01
C PHE A 192 9.85 -3.29 -12.11
N GLU A 193 10.79 -2.37 -11.93
CA GLU A 193 12.23 -2.68 -11.96
C GLU A 193 12.63 -3.61 -10.80
N HIS A 194 12.11 -3.38 -9.59
CA HIS A 194 12.32 -4.27 -8.45
C HIS A 194 11.70 -5.66 -8.66
N MET A 195 10.55 -5.73 -9.32
CA MET A 195 9.88 -6.99 -9.60
C MET A 195 10.66 -7.83 -10.62
N LYS A 196 11.12 -7.21 -11.73
CA LYS A 196 11.93 -7.85 -12.78
C LYS A 196 13.30 -8.33 -12.28
N THR A 197 14.00 -7.50 -11.50
CA THR A 197 15.33 -7.84 -10.98
C THR A 197 15.30 -8.99 -9.97
N GLY A 198 14.19 -9.15 -9.23
CA GLY A 198 13.99 -10.29 -8.35
C GLY A 198 13.61 -11.60 -9.06
N GLU A 199 13.18 -11.56 -10.33
CA GLU A 199 12.88 -12.76 -11.14
C GLU A 199 14.09 -13.29 -11.90
N GLN A 200 15.13 -12.47 -12.12
CA GLN A 200 16.33 -12.85 -12.85
C GLN A 200 17.39 -13.62 -12.02
N ASN A 201 17.13 -13.92 -10.74
CA ASN A 201 18.02 -14.74 -9.92
C ASN A 201 17.38 -16.05 -9.38
N PRO A 202 17.12 -17.05 -10.23
CA PRO A 202 16.98 -18.42 -9.78
C PRO A 202 18.03 -19.29 -10.47
N SER A 203 19.30 -19.23 -10.02
CA SER A 203 20.29 -20.32 -9.99
C SER A 203 21.73 -19.82 -9.99
N LYS A 204 22.39 -19.89 -8.82
CA LYS A 204 23.68 -20.58 -8.63
C LYS A 204 24.01 -20.60 -7.14
N SER A 205 23.65 -21.70 -6.48
CA SER A 205 24.46 -22.20 -5.37
C SER A 205 25.72 -22.84 -5.96
N VAL A 206 26.90 -22.46 -5.49
CA VAL A 206 28.01 -23.33 -5.04
C VAL A 206 28.97 -22.38 -4.30
N GLY A 207 29.31 -22.74 -3.06
CA GLY A 207 29.98 -21.86 -2.12
C GLY A 207 31.44 -21.54 -2.43
N ASN A 208 31.94 -20.52 -1.74
CA ASN A 208 33.18 -20.65 -0.99
C ASN A 208 33.29 -19.54 0.06
N THR A 209 33.69 -19.96 1.25
CA THR A 209 34.08 -19.13 2.38
C THR A 209 35.35 -18.34 2.04
N VAL A 210 35.32 -17.00 2.07
CA VAL A 210 36.50 -16.17 2.37
C VAL A 210 36.04 -14.92 3.14
N LYS A 211 36.82 -14.59 4.19
CA LYS A 211 36.68 -13.49 5.15
C LYS A 211 36.86 -12.10 4.54
N PRO A 212 36.49 -11.01 5.26
CA PRO A 212 36.46 -9.66 4.74
C PRO A 212 37.85 -9.01 4.80
N ASP A 213 38.18 -8.22 3.79
CA ASP A 213 39.15 -7.13 3.92
C ASP A 213 38.53 -5.85 3.34
N GLU A 214 38.83 -4.77 4.05
CA GLU A 214 38.53 -3.38 3.79
C GLU A 214 39.10 -2.93 2.43
N ASP A 215 38.43 -2.00 1.74
CA ASP A 215 38.94 -0.65 1.42
C ASP A 215 38.23 -0.04 0.17
N VAL A 216 37.36 0.95 0.44
CA VAL A 216 37.31 2.29 -0.17
C VAL A 216 37.22 2.50 -1.71
N SER A 217 36.14 3.22 -2.06
CA SER A 217 36.01 4.31 -3.05
C SER A 217 35.75 4.08 -4.56
N LYS A 218 34.65 4.74 -4.97
CA LYS A 218 34.44 5.61 -6.15
C LYS A 218 34.50 4.98 -7.55
N SER A 219 33.36 5.05 -8.26
CA SER A 219 33.23 5.96 -9.42
C SER A 219 31.81 5.98 -10.00
N PHE A 220 31.25 7.19 -10.07
CA PHE A 220 30.20 7.62 -11.01
C PHE A 220 30.78 7.76 -12.43
N GLN A 221 30.04 7.32 -13.46
CA GLN A 221 29.91 7.90 -14.83
C GLN A 221 29.13 6.89 -15.71
N VAL A 222 27.85 7.16 -16.01
CA VAL A 222 27.34 7.75 -17.28
C VAL A 222 27.85 7.04 -18.54
N ASN A 223 26.95 6.34 -19.24
CA ASN A 223 26.99 6.26 -20.70
C ASN A 223 25.59 6.07 -21.28
N THR A 224 25.12 7.11 -21.94
CA THR A 224 24.00 7.17 -22.88
C THR A 224 24.45 6.73 -24.28
N GLU A 225 23.45 6.37 -25.10
CA GLU A 225 23.47 6.14 -26.56
C GLU A 225 23.76 4.71 -27.06
N THR A 226 22.72 4.07 -27.62
CA THR A 226 22.69 3.73 -29.06
C THR A 226 21.24 3.43 -29.49
N ILE A 227 20.74 4.21 -30.43
CA ILE A 227 19.42 4.05 -31.09
C ILE A 227 19.63 3.48 -32.51
N ARG A 228 18.73 2.57 -32.91
CA ARG A 228 18.32 2.14 -34.28
C ARG A 228 19.27 1.29 -35.13
N LYS A 229 18.84 0.05 -35.41
CA LYS A 229 18.25 -0.39 -36.70
C LYS A 229 18.02 -1.92 -36.69
N ASN A 230 16.78 -2.36 -36.80
CA ASN A 230 16.30 -3.14 -37.95
C ASN A 230 14.80 -3.46 -37.83
N SER A 231 14.13 -3.27 -38.95
CA SER A 231 12.72 -3.52 -39.20
C SER A 231 12.59 -4.82 -40.00
N VAL A 232 11.44 -5.48 -39.85
CA VAL A 232 10.72 -6.35 -40.81
C VAL A 232 10.62 -7.86 -40.46
N ILE A 233 9.47 -8.20 -39.85
CA ILE A 233 8.44 -9.24 -40.17
C ILE A 233 8.78 -10.74 -40.12
N ASN A 234 8.14 -11.44 -39.16
CA ASN A 234 7.28 -12.65 -39.29
C ASN A 234 6.95 -13.08 -37.84
N GLY A 235 5.71 -13.19 -37.37
CA GLY A 235 4.63 -14.00 -37.93
C GLY A 235 4.50 -15.32 -37.16
N HIS A 236 4.21 -15.26 -35.85
CA HIS A 236 3.54 -16.31 -35.07
C HIS A 236 3.19 -15.74 -33.69
N GLU A 237 1.91 -15.42 -33.47
CA GLU A 237 1.36 -15.10 -32.15
C GLU A 237 1.32 -16.40 -31.34
N GLU A 238 2.29 -16.57 -30.45
CA GLU A 238 2.08 -17.33 -29.22
C GLU A 238 1.38 -16.38 -28.22
N PRO A 239 0.38 -16.85 -27.45
CA PRO A 239 -0.30 -15.99 -26.49
C PRO A 239 0.71 -15.56 -25.43
N SER A 240 0.98 -14.25 -25.34
CA SER A 240 1.78 -13.73 -24.24
C SER A 240 1.01 -13.90 -22.94
N GLU A 241 1.55 -14.70 -22.04
CA GLU A 241 1.15 -14.77 -20.64
C GLU A 241 1.63 -13.49 -19.93
N ASP A 242 1.08 -12.34 -20.32
CA ASP A 242 1.35 -11.06 -19.66
C ASP A 242 0.40 -10.94 -18.45
N GLU A 243 0.91 -11.36 -17.29
CA GLU A 243 0.16 -11.40 -16.02
C GLU A 243 -0.12 -9.97 -15.48
N ASP A 244 -1.41 -9.64 -15.31
CA ASP A 244 -1.89 -8.45 -14.61
C ASP A 244 -1.66 -8.57 -13.09
N TYR A 245 -0.77 -7.74 -12.54
CA TYR A 245 -0.54 -7.67 -11.09
C TYR A 245 -1.42 -6.57 -10.46
N HIS A 246 -2.53 -6.96 -9.85
CA HIS A 246 -3.38 -6.05 -9.08
C HIS A 246 -3.28 -6.38 -7.58
N TYR A 247 -2.65 -5.50 -6.79
CA TYR A 247 -2.65 -5.60 -5.33
C TYR A 247 -3.61 -4.61 -4.67
N GLY A 248 -4.75 -5.16 -4.28
CA GLY A 248 -5.61 -4.69 -3.21
C GLY A 248 -6.88 -5.51 -3.23
N TYR A 249 -7.23 -6.05 -2.07
CA TYR A 249 -8.20 -7.11 -1.94
C TYR A 249 -9.62 -6.60 -2.28
N GLY A 250 -10.06 -6.89 -3.50
CA GLY A 250 -11.46 -6.89 -3.88
C GLY A 250 -12.07 -8.23 -3.51
N TYR A 251 -12.95 -8.24 -2.50
CA TYR A 251 -13.90 -9.32 -2.28
C TYR A 251 -15.10 -9.15 -3.20
#